data_AF-A0A418ZS83-F1
#
_entry.id   AF-A0A418ZS83-F1
#
_cell.length_a   1.000
_cell.length_b   1.000
_cell.length_c   1.000
_cell.angle_alpha   90.00
_cell.angle_beta   90.00
_cell.angle_gamma   90.00
#
_symmetry.space_group_name_H-M   'P 1'
#
loop_
_entity.id
_entity.type
_entity.pdbx_description
1 polymer ?
#
loop_
_entity_poly.entity_id
_entity_poly.type
_entity_poly.pdbx_seq_one_letter_code
_entity_poly.pdbx_strand_id
1 'polypeptide(L)'
;MRHLLAPTLTVTLILSACAPSDDAAYPRLLPTDRMLAEPALPAHAGPARADPGPVRTAAVGRADALRARADGLRGPVVDPALRDRAAR
;
A
#
# COMPACT_ATOMS: atom_id res chain seq x y z
N MET A 1 53.07 -34.25 -20.26
CA MET A 1 51.60 -34.07 -20.35
C MET A 1 50.92 -33.65 -19.03
N ARG A 2 51.57 -33.72 -17.85
CA ARG A 2 50.97 -33.37 -16.54
C ARG A 2 50.90 -31.87 -16.22
N HIS A 3 51.63 -31.01 -16.93
CA HIS A 3 51.68 -29.55 -16.66
C HIS A 3 50.57 -28.73 -17.35
N LEU A 4 49.82 -29.33 -18.28
CA LEU A 4 48.69 -28.67 -18.97
C LEU A 4 47.36 -28.76 -18.20
N LEU A 5 47.28 -29.64 -17.19
CA LEU A 5 46.11 -29.82 -16.32
C LEU A 5 45.93 -28.67 -15.32
N ALA A 6 47.03 -28.07 -14.87
CA ALA A 6 46.97 -26.97 -13.91
C ALA A 6 46.30 -25.70 -14.48
N PRO A 7 46.67 -25.17 -15.67
CA PRO A 7 46.04 -23.95 -16.19
C PRO A 7 44.58 -24.17 -16.59
N THR A 8 44.22 -25.35 -17.10
CA THR A 8 42.82 -25.66 -17.47
C THR A 8 41.91 -25.71 -16.25
N LEU A 9 42.37 -26.25 -15.12
CA LEU A 9 41.62 -26.28 -13.86
C LEU A 9 41.39 -24.87 -13.31
N THR A 10 42.40 -24.00 -13.37
CA THR A 10 42.27 -22.62 -12.88
C THR A 10 41.28 -21.82 -13.73
N VAL A 11 41.30 -22.00 -15.05
CA VAL A 11 40.37 -21.34 -15.97
C VAL A 11 38.93 -21.81 -15.73
N THR A 12 38.68 -23.10 -15.54
CA THR A 12 37.32 -23.60 -15.24
C THR A 12 36.81 -23.14 -13.88
N LEU A 13 37.67 -23.03 -12.86
CA LEU A 13 37.29 -22.50 -11.54
C LEU A 13 36.87 -21.03 -11.62
N ILE A 14 37.64 -20.19 -12.35
CA ILE A 14 37.31 -18.78 -12.54
C ILE A 14 35.99 -18.61 -13.31
N LEU A 15 35.76 -19.41 -14.36
CA LEU A 15 34.50 -19.37 -15.11
C LEU A 15 33.30 -19.80 -14.26
N SER A 16 33.45 -20.76 -13.34
CA SER A 16 32.37 -21.17 -12.43
C SER A 16 32.03 -20.11 -11.39
N ALA A 17 33.00 -19.25 -11.02
CA ALA A 17 32.78 -18.16 -10.06
C ALA A 17 32.10 -16.93 -10.68
N CYS A 18 32.18 -16.77 -12.01
CA CYS A 18 31.44 -15.74 -12.75
C CYS A 18 30.10 -16.23 -13.29
N ALA A 19 29.81 -17.53 -13.21
CA ALA A 19 28.46 -18.00 -13.43
C ALA A 19 27.58 -17.39 -12.34
N PRO A 20 26.43 -16.77 -12.68
CA PRO A 20 25.48 -16.35 -11.68
C PRO A 20 25.17 -17.60 -10.84
N SER A 21 25.44 -17.54 -9.53
CA SER A 21 24.93 -18.54 -8.60
C SER A 21 23.44 -18.68 -8.85
N ASP A 22 22.87 -19.88 -8.83
CA ASP A 22 21.41 -20.05 -8.97
C ASP A 22 20.61 -19.20 -7.94
N ASP A 23 21.26 -18.72 -6.88
CA ASP A 23 20.73 -17.76 -5.90
C ASP A 23 20.66 -16.29 -6.37
N ALA A 24 21.23 -15.95 -7.53
CA ALA A 24 21.03 -14.67 -8.23
C ALA A 24 19.84 -14.76 -9.21
N ALA A 25 18.95 -15.74 -9.02
CA ALA A 25 17.72 -15.87 -9.79
C ALA A 25 16.91 -14.57 -9.70
N TYR A 26 16.72 -13.93 -10.85
CA TYR A 26 15.79 -12.81 -11.00
C TYR A 26 14.45 -13.20 -10.36
N PRO A 27 13.84 -12.34 -9.53
CA PRO A 27 12.59 -12.69 -8.88
C PRO A 27 11.56 -13.02 -9.95
N ARG A 28 10.93 -14.19 -9.81
CA ARG A 28 9.87 -14.57 -10.74
C ARG A 28 8.75 -13.56 -10.63
N LEU A 29 8.54 -12.79 -11.70
CA LEU A 29 7.41 -11.88 -11.79
C LEU A 29 6.10 -12.68 -11.70
N LEU A 30 5.13 -12.09 -11.01
CA LEU A 30 3.79 -12.65 -10.99
C LEU A 30 3.24 -12.60 -12.43
N PRO A 31 2.56 -13.66 -12.90
CA PRO A 31 1.90 -13.62 -14.20
C PRO A 31 0.94 -12.42 -14.29
N THR A 32 0.96 -11.71 -15.42
CA THR A 32 0.16 -10.49 -15.63
C THR A 32 -1.34 -10.74 -15.47
N ASP A 33 -1.82 -11.92 -15.86
CA ASP A 33 -3.21 -12.36 -15.68
C ASP A 33 -3.61 -12.41 -14.21
N ARG A 34 -2.69 -12.78 -13.30
CA ARG A 34 -2.94 -12.74 -11.86
C ARG A 34 -2.82 -11.36 -11.26
N MET A 35 -1.92 -10.53 -11.78
CA MET A 35 -1.79 -9.13 -11.32
C MET A 35 -3.02 -8.30 -11.66
N LEU A 36 -3.65 -8.58 -12.81
CA LEU A 36 -4.82 -7.86 -13.31
C LEU A 36 -6.15 -8.56 -12.99
N ALA A 37 -6.12 -9.68 -12.26
CA ALA A 37 -7.33 -10.37 -11.85
C ALA A 37 -8.15 -9.48 -10.90
N GLU A 38 -9.44 -9.34 -11.18
CA GLU A 38 -10.36 -8.62 -10.31
C GLU A 38 -10.37 -9.29 -8.92
N PRO A 39 -10.11 -8.54 -7.83
CA PRO A 39 -10.10 -9.11 -6.50
C PRO A 39 -11.47 -9.65 -6.11
N ALA A 40 -11.48 -10.74 -5.35
CA ALA A 40 -12.71 -11.23 -4.74
C ALA A 40 -13.26 -10.16 -3.79
N LEU A 41 -14.46 -9.66 -4.08
CA LEU A 41 -15.12 -8.70 -3.21
C LEU A 41 -15.68 -9.39 -1.96
N PRO A 42 -15.62 -8.75 -0.80
CA PRO A 42 -16.24 -9.29 0.41
C PRO A 42 -17.77 -9.31 0.27
N ALA A 43 -18.44 -10.21 1.01
CA ALA A 43 -19.88 -10.43 0.90
C ALA A 43 -20.71 -9.13 1.10
N HIS A 44 -20.28 -8.25 2.00
CA HIS A 44 -20.95 -6.98 2.28
C HIS A 44 -20.84 -5.95 1.14
N ALA A 45 -19.91 -6.13 0.20
CA ALA A 45 -19.75 -5.24 -0.96
C ALA A 45 -20.67 -5.61 -2.14
N GLY A 46 -21.29 -6.79 -2.12
CA GLY A 46 -22.19 -7.25 -3.18
C GLY A 46 -23.31 -6.27 -3.53
N PRO A 47 -24.09 -5.79 -2.54
CA PRO A 47 -25.15 -4.80 -2.78
C PRO A 47 -24.61 -3.48 -3.34
N ALA A 48 -23.47 -3.01 -2.85
CA ALA A 48 -22.85 -1.75 -3.29
C ALA A 48 -22.29 -1.83 -4.73
N ARG A 49 -21.86 -3.03 -5.16
CA ARG A 49 -21.44 -3.30 -6.54
C ARG A 49 -22.62 -3.26 -7.50
N ALA A 50 -23.77 -3.82 -7.09
CA ALA A 50 -24.97 -3.85 -7.91
C ALA A 50 -25.64 -2.46 -8.03
N ASP A 51 -25.68 -1.71 -6.93
CA ASP A 51 -26.18 -0.35 -6.90
C ASP A 51 -25.39 0.51 -5.89
N PRO A 52 -24.57 1.48 -6.35
CA PRO A 52 -23.81 2.35 -5.46
C PRO A 52 -24.66 3.48 -4.85
N GLY A 53 -25.89 3.71 -5.35
CA GLY A 53 -26.77 4.81 -4.94
C GLY A 53 -27.04 4.85 -3.44
N PRO A 54 -27.54 3.77 -2.81
CA PRO A 54 -27.83 3.73 -1.37
C PRO A 54 -26.61 4.02 -0.49
N VAL A 55 -25.43 3.49 -0.86
CA VAL A 55 -24.18 3.73 -0.12
C VAL A 55 -23.77 5.19 -0.22
N ARG A 56 -23.86 5.78 -1.43
CA ARG A 56 -23.56 7.19 -1.65
C ARG A 56 -24.50 8.09 -0.86
N THR A 57 -25.80 7.84 -0.91
CA THR A 57 -26.80 8.61 -0.14
C THR A 57 -26.54 8.54 1.36
N ALA A 58 -26.25 7.34 1.88
CA ALA A 58 -25.91 7.17 3.30
C ALA A 58 -24.61 7.90 3.68
N ALA A 59 -23.59 7.88 2.81
CA ALA A 59 -22.34 8.59 3.04
C ALA A 59 -22.52 10.11 3.06
N VAL A 60 -23.29 10.66 2.11
CA VAL A 60 -23.64 12.09 2.05
C VAL A 60 -24.41 12.51 3.30
N GLY A 61 -25.46 11.77 3.69
CA GLY A 61 -26.23 12.09 4.89
C GLY A 61 -25.39 12.09 6.17
N ARG A 62 -24.44 11.16 6.31
CA ARG A 62 -23.49 11.19 7.44
C ARG A 62 -22.56 12.40 7.39
N ALA A 63 -22.06 12.77 6.22
CA ALA A 63 -21.20 13.93 6.05
C ALA A 63 -21.94 15.23 6.44
N ASP A 64 -23.20 15.37 6.02
CA ASP A 64 -24.02 16.54 6.34
C ASP A 64 -24.34 16.63 7.83
N ALA A 65 -24.68 15.50 8.46
CA ALA A 65 -24.88 15.44 9.91
C ALA A 65 -23.60 15.84 10.68
N LEU A 66 -22.43 15.39 10.22
CA LEU A 66 -21.14 15.78 10.81
C LEU A 66 -20.87 17.27 10.65
N ARG A 67 -21.13 17.84 9.47
CA ARG A 67 -20.97 19.28 9.21
C ARG A 67 -21.87 20.11 10.11
N ALA A 68 -23.16 19.76 10.19
CA ALA A 68 -24.10 20.45 11.06
C ALA A 68 -23.65 20.41 12.53
N ARG A 69 -23.13 19.26 13.00
CA ARG A 69 -22.58 19.15 14.34
C ARG A 69 -21.34 20.01 14.54
N ALA A 70 -20.42 20.01 13.57
CA ALA A 70 -19.22 20.84 13.62
C ALA A 70 -19.58 22.33 13.64
N ASP A 71 -20.56 22.75 12.84
CA ASP A 71 -21.06 24.12 12.79
C ASP A 71 -21.67 24.53 14.14
N GLY A 72 -22.44 23.66 14.79
CA GLY A 72 -22.97 23.92 16.13
C GLY A 72 -21.90 23.98 17.23
N LEU A 73 -20.74 23.38 17.00
CA LEU A 73 -19.57 23.46 17.89
C LEU A 73 -18.64 24.63 17.54
N ARG A 74 -18.91 25.38 16.47
CA ARG A 74 -18.10 26.56 16.14
C ARG A 74 -18.35 27.64 17.17
N GLY A 75 -17.31 27.91 17.93
CA GLY A 75 -17.28 28.96 18.93
C GLY A 75 -15.88 29.07 19.52
N PRO A 76 -15.65 30.06 20.38
CA PRO A 76 -14.39 30.18 21.08
C PRO A 76 -14.15 28.94 21.96
N VAL A 77 -13.08 28.18 21.66
CA VAL A 77 -12.67 26.99 22.44
C VAL A 77 -12.32 27.37 23.88
N VAL A 78 -11.76 28.57 24.05
CA VAL A 78 -11.46 29.16 25.36
C VAL A 78 -12.42 30.30 25.61
N ASP A 79 -13.08 30.23 26.77
CA ASP A 79 -13.94 31.30 27.29
C ASP A 79 -13.24 32.67 27.19
N PRO A 80 -13.90 33.70 26.63
CA PRO A 80 -13.28 35.01 26.46
C PRO A 80 -12.75 35.62 27.76
N ALA A 81 -13.48 35.50 28.87
CA ALA A 81 -13.05 36.05 30.15
C ALA A 81 -11.83 35.30 30.72
N LEU A 82 -11.70 34.00 30.45
CA LEU A 82 -10.47 33.26 30.76
C LEU A 82 -9.28 33.75 29.92
N ARG A 83 -9.49 34.00 28.63
CA ARG A 83 -8.44 34.54 27.74
C ARG A 83 -7.96 35.91 28.21
N ASP A 84 -8.87 36.79 28.64
CA ASP A 84 -8.53 38.12 29.16
C ASP A 84 -7.78 38.07 30.50
N ARG A 85 -8.03 37.07 31.35
CA ARG A 85 -7.26 36.86 32.58
C ARG A 85 -5.83 36.39 32.30
N ALA A 86 -5.63 35.56 31.28
CA ALA A 86 -4.32 35.03 30.93
C ALA A 86 -3.40 36.06 30.24
N ALA A 87 -3.98 37.12 29.66
CA ALA A 87 -3.23 38.18 28.96
C ALA A 87 -2.79 39.35 29.88
N ARG A 88 -3.20 39.34 31.15
CA ARG A 88 -2.77 40.30 32.18
C ARG A 88 -1.57 39.77 32.96
#